data_AF-A0A2G6DNQ5-F1
#
_entry.id   AF-A0A2G6DNQ5-F1
#
_cell.length_a   1.000
_cell.length_b   1.000
_cell.length_c   1.000
_cell.angle_alpha   90.00
_cell.angle_beta   90.00
_cell.angle_gamma   90.00
#
_symmetry.space_group_name_H-M   'P 1'
#
loop_
_entity.id
_entity.type
_entity.pdbx_description
1 polymer ?
#
loop_
_entity_poly.entity_id
_entity_poly.type
_entity_poly.pdbx_seq_one_letter_code
_entity_poly.pdbx_strand_id
1 'polypeptide(L)' 'MNEKLLNNLACPNCNAKLVWDKANNRLICNEQQLAYPIENGIAVLLPESGLPLEENK' A
#
# COMPACT_ATOMS: atom_id res chain seq x y z
N MET A 1 12.21 -18.75 -13.81
CA MET A 1 11.33 -17.62 -14.19
C MET A 1 11.37 -16.59 -13.07
N ASN A 2 11.44 -15.32 -13.44
CA ASN A 2 12.10 -14.24 -12.70
C ASN A 2 11.37 -13.77 -11.42
N GLU A 3 12.12 -13.78 -10.33
CA GLU A 3 11.78 -13.41 -8.95
C GLU A 3 11.62 -11.88 -8.75
N LYS A 4 11.70 -11.11 -9.84
CA LYS A 4 11.81 -9.64 -9.84
C LYS A 4 10.53 -8.89 -10.21
N LEU A 5 9.44 -9.60 -10.54
CA LEU A 5 8.19 -8.96 -10.99
C LEU A 5 7.28 -8.48 -9.85
N LEU A 6 7.44 -8.96 -8.61
CA LEU A 6 6.61 -8.57 -7.47
C LEU A 6 7.18 -7.43 -6.60
N ASN A 7 8.37 -6.92 -6.92
CA ASN A 7 9.09 -5.91 -6.13
C ASN A 7 8.76 -4.44 -6.50
N ASN A 8 7.87 -4.21 -7.47
CA ASN A 8 7.53 -2.89 -8.00
C ASN A 8 6.10 -2.44 -7.67
N LEU A 9 5.52 -2.89 -6.54
CA LEU A 9 4.29 -2.28 -6.03
C LEU A 9 4.64 -0.91 -5.45
N ALA A 10 4.55 0.08 -6.33
CA ALA A 10 4.76 1.48 -6.00
C ALA A 10 3.41 2.16 -5.76
N CYS A 11 3.39 3.17 -4.91
CA CYS A 11 2.21 3.99 -4.68
C CYS A 11 1.75 4.60 -6.02
N PRO A 12 0.46 4.51 -6.40
CA PRO A 12 -0.03 5.03 -7.68
C PRO A 12 0.13 6.54 -7.83
N ASN A 13 0.35 7.27 -6.73
CA ASN A 13 0.35 8.72 -6.72
C ASN A 13 1.77 9.31 -6.58
N CYS A 14 2.64 8.73 -5.73
CA CYS A 14 4.03 9.20 -5.57
C CYS A 14 5.10 8.23 -6.12
N ASN A 15 4.72 7.06 -6.61
CA ASN A 15 5.65 6.00 -7.04
C ASN A 15 6.64 5.52 -5.95
N ALA A 16 6.38 5.87 -4.69
CA ALA A 16 7.13 5.42 -3.53
C ALA A 16 6.92 3.93 -3.28
N LYS A 17 7.86 3.31 -2.55
CA LYS A 17 7.68 1.94 -2.06
C LYS A 17 6.54 1.86 -1.05
N LEU A 18 5.67 0.88 -1.24
CA LEU A 18 4.63 0.53 -0.27
C LEU A 18 5.16 -0.52 0.70
N VAL A 19 4.84 -0.35 1.98
CA VAL A 19 5.18 -1.28 3.05
C VAL A 19 3.96 -2.11 3.38
N TRP A 20 4.08 -3.43 3.34
CA TRP A 20 2.97 -4.29 3.71
C TRP A 20 2.84 -4.41 5.22
N ASP A 21 1.74 -3.88 5.73
CA ASP A 21 1.31 -4.02 7.11
C ASP A 21 0.42 -5.26 7.23
N LYS A 22 1.05 -6.38 7.57
CA LYS A 22 0.38 -7.67 7.76
C LYS A 22 -0.62 -7.65 8.90
N ALA A 23 -0.39 -6.83 9.93
CA ALA A 23 -1.25 -6.78 11.11
C ALA A 23 -2.66 -6.27 10.78
N ASN A 24 -2.76 -5.28 9.90
CA ASN A 24 -4.04 -4.70 9.48
C ASN A 24 -4.39 -5.03 8.01
N ASN A 25 -3.66 -5.97 7.40
CA ASN A 25 -3.81 -6.37 6.01
C ASN A 25 -3.92 -5.19 5.03
N ARG A 26 -2.95 -4.28 5.06
CA ARG A 26 -2.94 -3.05 4.26
C ARG A 26 -1.54 -2.70 3.76
N LEU A 27 -1.45 -1.91 2.69
CA LEU A 27 -0.21 -1.38 2.14
C LEU A 27 -0.05 0.09 2.55
N ILE A 28 1.01 0.39 3.28
CA ILE A 28 1.30 1.71 3.82
C ILE A 28 2.29 2.44 2.93
N CYS A 29 1.95 3.65 2.52
CA CYS A 29 2.83 4.61 1.88
C CYS A 29 3.37 5.59 2.95
N ASN A 30 4.65 5.45 3.31
CA ASN A 30 5.28 6.34 4.29
C ASN A 30 5.48 7.77 3.78
N GLU A 31 5.67 7.98 2.47
CA GLU A 31 5.88 9.33 1.92
C GLU A 31 4.64 10.21 2.03
N GLN A 32 3.46 9.63 1.76
CA GLN A 32 2.19 10.36 1.80
C GLN A 32 1.37 10.10 3.05
N GLN A 33 1.86 9.24 3.95
CA GLN A 33 1.15 8.81 5.14
C GLN A 33 -0.25 8.26 4.79
N LEU A 34 -0.32 7.44 3.74
CA LEU A 34 -1.56 6.80 3.26
C LEU A 34 -1.49 5.29 3.47
N ALA A 35 -2.64 4.67 3.68
CA ALA A 35 -2.85 3.23 3.71
C ALA A 35 -3.85 2.81 2.65
N TYR A 36 -3.49 1.76 1.91
CA TYR A 36 -4.34 1.11 0.92
C TYR A 36 -4.79 -0.24 1.47
N PRO A 37 -6.09 -0.52 1.57
CA PRO A 37 -6.58 -1.80 2.10
C PRO A 37 -6.28 -2.96 1.13
N ILE A 38 -6.19 -4.16 1.67
CA ILE A 38 -6.14 -5.40 0.90
C ILE A 38 -7.46 -6.15 1.10
N GLU A 39 -8.25 -6.23 0.05
CA GLU A 39 -9.57 -6.87 0.04
C GLU A 39 -9.51 -8.14 -0.80
N ASN A 40 -9.95 -9.28 -0.24
CA ASN A 40 -9.90 -10.59 -0.92
C ASN A 40 -8.49 -10.99 -1.44
N GLY A 41 -7.44 -10.51 -0.78
CA GLY A 41 -6.05 -10.75 -1.19
C GLY A 41 -5.58 -9.87 -2.36
N ILE A 42 -6.40 -8.91 -2.81
CA ILE A 42 -6.08 -7.93 -3.84
C ILE A 42 -5.85 -6.58 -3.18
N ALA A 43 -4.68 -5.99 -3.41
CA ALA A 43 -4.37 -4.65 -2.94
C ALA A 43 -5.17 -3.60 -3.73
N VAL A 44 -5.98 -2.80 -3.03
CA VAL A 44 -6.77 -1.74 -3.65
C VAL A 44 -5.91 -0.47 -3.78
N LEU A 45 -5.07 -0.44 -4.81
CA LEU A 45 -4.20 0.70 -5.13
C LEU A 45 -4.91 1.75 -6.00
N LEU A 46 -6.11 2.14 -5.59
CA LEU A 46 -6.85 3.22 -6.24
C LEU A 46 -6.52 4.55 -5.55
N PRO A 47 -6.30 5.66 -6.30
CA PRO A 47 -6.04 6.97 -5.71
C PRO A 47 -7.12 7.41 -4.71
N GLU A 48 -8.38 7.04 -4.96
CA GLU A 48 -9.54 7.34 -4.10
C GLU A 48 -9.65 6.45 -2.86
N SER A 49 -9.05 5.25 -2.86
CA SER A 49 -9.09 4.31 -1.73
C SER A 49 -7.94 4.49 -0.75
N GLY A 50 -7.01 5.42 -1.05
CA GLY A 50 -5.92 5.77 -0.14
C GLY A 50 -6.48 6.48 1.09
N LEU A 51 -6.53 5.77 2.21
CA LEU A 51 -6.96 6.32 3.49
C LEU A 51 -5.76 6.95 4.21
N PRO A 52 -5.90 8.09 4.91
CA PRO A 52 -4.83 8.58 5.76
C PRO A 52 -4.48 7.52 6.81
N LEU A 53 -3.19 7.42 7.16
CA LEU A 53 -2.76 6.65 8.31
C LEU A 53 -3.34 7.33 9.55
N GLU A 54 -4.52 6.91 9.97
CA GLU A 54 -5.05 7.23 11.29
C GLU A 54 -4.16 6.55 12.32
N GLU A 55 -3.14 7.29 12.75
CA GLU A 55 -2.34 6.97 13.91
C GLU A 55 -3.28 7.11 15.12
N ASN A 56 -3.84 5.99 15.57
CA ASN A 56 -4.58 5.92 16.82
C ASN A 56 -3.61 6.33 17.94
N LYS A 57 -3.73 7.59 18.37
CA LYS A 57 -3.01 8.19 19.47
C LYS A 57 -3.64 7.79 20.80
#